data_AF-A0AAD7K3Q4-F1
#
_entry.id   AF-A0AAD7K3Q4-F1
#
_cell.length_a   1.000
_cell.length_b   1.000
_cell.length_c   1.000
_cell.angle_alpha   90.00
_cell.angle_beta   90.00
_cell.angle_gamma   90.00
#
_symmetry.space_group_name_H-M   'P 1'
#
loop_
_entity.id
_entity.type
_entity.pdbx_description
1 polymer ?
#
loop_
_entity_poly.entity_id
_entity_poly.type
_entity_poly.pdbx_seq_one_letter_code
_entity_poly.pdbx_strand_id
1 'polypeptide(L)'
;MEFCACPRDGDGKVPEEWEQLVAVRLFPASWKRPETVFTSSVLRQFHIHSLTSKKSAYDYVRALAKLTDNVFPQDVKNRYREFQLSYRIWRFLALKRRTGQSHGIDAWVPNRAPGSLAVRCPACPEVGYNISEETMKNAMDSEKHKFTLYLSTDGNFKLQRKNKCDDPDDMALNDGHGYFVHTETLISMENDQT
;
A
#
# COMPACT_ATOMS: atom_id res chain seq x y z
N MET A 1 3.42 -14.66 -24.35
CA MET A 1 3.51 -15.24 -22.99
C MET A 1 2.81 -16.58 -23.07
N GLU A 2 3.46 -17.63 -22.58
CA GLU A 2 2.89 -18.98 -22.56
C GLU A 2 2.61 -19.34 -21.10
N PHE A 3 1.47 -20.00 -20.85
CA PHE A 3 1.01 -20.39 -19.53
C PHE A 3 0.94 -21.91 -19.42
N CYS A 4 1.26 -22.41 -18.22
CA CYS A 4 1.14 -23.82 -17.92
C CYS A 4 -0.34 -24.19 -17.77
N ALA A 5 -0.78 -25.23 -18.47
CA ALA A 5 -2.11 -25.83 -18.33
C ALA A 5 -2.14 -27.00 -17.33
N CYS A 6 -1.03 -27.27 -16.64
CA CYS A 6 -0.97 -28.37 -15.69
C CYS A 6 -1.70 -28.02 -14.39
N PRO A 7 -2.51 -28.93 -13.84
CA PRO A 7 -3.08 -28.77 -12.51
C PRO A 7 -2.00 -28.61 -11.44
N ARG A 8 -2.25 -27.75 -10.44
CA ARG A 8 -1.41 -27.70 -9.23
C ARG A 8 -1.92 -28.72 -8.21
N ASP A 9 -0.97 -29.39 -7.55
CA ASP A 9 -1.17 -30.07 -6.26
C ASP A 9 -2.29 -31.13 -6.19
N GLY A 10 -2.55 -31.86 -7.29
CA GLY A 10 -3.47 -33.01 -7.28
C GLY A 10 -4.97 -32.67 -7.27
N ASP A 11 -5.32 -31.40 -7.07
CA ASP A 11 -6.71 -30.91 -6.98
C ASP A 11 -7.42 -30.78 -8.35
N GLY A 12 -6.71 -31.09 -9.44
CA GLY A 12 -7.23 -30.97 -10.81
C GLY A 12 -7.43 -29.54 -11.31
N LYS A 13 -7.20 -28.52 -10.47
CA LYS A 13 -7.37 -27.11 -10.83
C LYS A 13 -6.15 -26.55 -11.54
N VAL A 14 -6.38 -26.02 -12.74
CA VAL A 14 -5.36 -25.26 -13.50
C VAL A 14 -5.25 -23.84 -12.92
N PRO A 15 -4.05 -23.37 -12.54
CA PRO A 15 -3.86 -22.02 -12.03
C PRO A 15 -4.21 -20.95 -13.08
N GLU A 16 -4.83 -19.86 -12.65
CA GLU A 16 -5.13 -18.74 -13.53
C GLU A 16 -3.83 -18.07 -14.01
N GLU A 17 -3.87 -17.41 -15.18
CA GLU A 17 -2.67 -16.82 -15.81
C GLU A 17 -1.94 -15.85 -14.88
N TRP A 18 -2.67 -15.02 -14.14
CA TRP A 18 -2.08 -14.08 -13.19
C TRP A 18 -1.42 -14.77 -11.98
N GLU A 19 -1.95 -15.91 -11.52
CA GLU A 19 -1.39 -16.67 -10.40
C GLU A 19 0.00 -17.20 -10.78
N GLN A 20 0.14 -17.68 -12.01
CA GLN A 20 1.39 -18.16 -12.56
C GLN A 20 2.42 -17.02 -12.67
N LEU A 21 2.01 -15.85 -13.14
CA LEU A 21 2.88 -14.66 -13.22
C LEU A 21 3.38 -14.24 -11.84
N VAL A 22 2.47 -14.13 -10.86
CA VAL A 22 2.83 -13.72 -9.50
C VAL A 22 3.76 -14.73 -8.85
N ALA A 23 3.57 -16.03 -9.10
CA ALA A 23 4.47 -17.09 -8.62
C ALA A 23 5.92 -16.91 -9.11
N VAL A 24 6.11 -16.41 -10.33
CA VAL A 24 7.44 -16.10 -10.90
C VAL A 24 7.85 -14.63 -10.70
N ARG A 25 7.23 -13.92 -9.76
CA ARG A 25 7.51 -12.52 -9.40
C ARG A 25 7.26 -11.50 -10.51
N LEU A 26 6.41 -11.84 -11.47
CA LEU A 26 5.87 -10.93 -12.48
C LEU A 26 4.52 -10.41 -12.02
N PHE A 27 4.40 -9.08 -11.94
CA PHE A 27 3.17 -8.41 -11.54
C PHE A 27 2.42 -7.94 -12.80
N PRO A 28 1.22 -8.47 -13.06
CA PRO A 28 0.50 -8.13 -14.28
C PRO A 28 -0.12 -6.73 -14.20
N ALA A 29 -0.18 -6.05 -15.35
CA ALA A 29 -0.89 -4.79 -15.49
C ALA A 29 -2.42 -4.96 -15.60
N SER A 30 -2.88 -6.18 -15.93
CA SER A 30 -4.27 -6.57 -16.07
C SER A 30 -4.47 -8.01 -15.57
N TRP A 31 -5.59 -8.29 -14.90
CA TRP A 31 -5.81 -9.60 -14.26
C TRP A 31 -6.44 -10.66 -15.17
N LYS A 32 -7.31 -10.23 -16.10
CA LYS A 32 -8.08 -11.15 -16.97
C LYS A 32 -7.28 -11.67 -18.16
N ARG A 33 -6.49 -10.80 -18.79
CA ARG A 33 -5.63 -11.12 -19.94
C ARG A 33 -4.35 -10.27 -19.84
N PRO A 34 -3.33 -10.75 -19.11
CA PRO A 34 -2.08 -10.04 -18.91
C PRO A 34 -1.25 -10.01 -20.19
N GLU A 35 -1.19 -8.85 -20.85
CA GLU A 35 -0.30 -8.62 -22.01
C GLU A 35 0.93 -7.78 -21.63
N THR A 36 0.90 -7.14 -20.47
CA THR A 36 2.01 -6.34 -19.92
C THR A 36 2.24 -6.76 -18.48
N VAL A 37 3.51 -6.96 -18.13
CA VAL A 37 3.93 -7.36 -16.78
C VAL A 37 5.10 -6.49 -16.34
N PHE A 38 5.19 -6.24 -15.04
CA PHE A 38 6.31 -5.57 -14.40
C PHE A 38 6.96 -6.52 -13.41
N THR A 39 8.29 -6.56 -13.39
CA THR A 39 8.97 -7.38 -12.37
C THR A 39 8.74 -6.77 -10.98
N SER A 40 8.62 -7.63 -9.97
CA SER A 40 8.56 -7.18 -8.57
C SER A 40 9.77 -6.30 -8.19
N SER A 41 10.93 -6.55 -8.81
CA SER A 41 12.14 -5.76 -8.64
C SER A 41 11.97 -4.33 -9.14
N VAL A 42 11.39 -4.14 -10.34
CA VAL A 42 11.13 -2.80 -10.90
C VAL A 42 10.15 -2.00 -10.03
N LEU A 43 9.09 -2.65 -9.52
CA LEU A 43 8.13 -2.01 -8.62
C LEU A 43 8.75 -1.64 -7.28
N ARG A 44 9.61 -2.51 -6.71
CA ARG A 44 10.36 -2.25 -5.48
C ARG A 44 11.38 -1.12 -5.65
N GLN A 45 12.12 -1.10 -6.75
CA GLN A 45 13.07 -0.01 -7.03
C GLN A 45 12.34 1.33 -7.13
N PHE A 46 11.24 1.38 -7.87
CA PHE A 46 10.43 2.60 -7.94
C PHE A 46 9.91 3.02 -6.57
N HIS A 47 9.47 2.07 -5.74
CA HIS A 47 9.04 2.38 -4.38
C HIS A 47 10.13 3.10 -3.59
N ILE A 48 11.37 2.58 -3.61
CA ILE A 48 12.51 3.22 -2.95
C ILE A 48 12.82 4.60 -3.55
N HIS A 49 12.87 4.75 -4.88
CA HIS A 49 13.13 6.04 -5.52
C HIS A 49 12.02 7.08 -5.25
N SER A 50 10.76 6.65 -5.18
CA SER A 50 9.64 7.53 -4.88
C SER A 50 9.73 8.09 -3.45
N LEU A 51 10.23 7.29 -2.50
CA LEU A 51 10.38 7.67 -1.10
C LEU A 51 11.66 8.47 -0.81
N THR A 52 12.78 8.10 -1.46
CA THR A 52 14.11 8.65 -1.14
C THR A 52 14.49 9.85 -2.00
N SER A 53 14.17 9.83 -3.30
CA SER A 53 14.60 10.86 -4.26
C SER A 53 13.43 11.63 -4.86
N LYS A 54 12.21 11.45 -4.35
CA LYS A 54 10.97 12.07 -4.87
C LYS A 54 10.78 11.89 -6.38
N LYS A 55 11.31 10.79 -6.94
CA LYS A 55 11.28 10.56 -8.39
C LYS A 55 9.84 10.33 -8.84
N SER A 56 9.39 11.07 -9.84
CA SER A 56 8.06 10.88 -10.41
C SER A 56 7.96 9.52 -11.12
N ALA A 57 6.74 8.96 -11.19
CA ALA A 57 6.51 7.75 -11.99
C ALA A 57 6.86 7.98 -13.47
N TYR A 58 6.61 9.19 -13.97
CA TYR A 58 6.88 9.58 -15.34
C TYR A 58 8.38 9.52 -15.65
N ASP A 59 9.21 10.14 -14.82
CA ASP A 59 10.67 10.14 -14.98
C ASP A 59 11.28 8.76 -14.76
N TYR A 60 10.63 7.91 -13.97
CA TYR A 60 11.05 6.53 -13.78
C TYR A 60 10.76 5.68 -15.02
N VAL A 61 9.54 5.76 -15.57
CA VAL A 61 9.19 5.04 -16.81
C VAL A 61 10.03 5.55 -17.99
N ARG A 62 10.31 6.85 -18.08
CA ARG A 62 11.24 7.41 -19.07
C ARG A 62 12.67 6.88 -18.89
N ALA A 63 13.12 6.70 -17.65
CA ALA A 63 14.42 6.10 -17.38
C ALA A 63 14.44 4.61 -17.82
N LEU A 64 13.37 3.85 -17.57
CA LEU A 64 13.24 2.49 -18.08
C LEU A 64 13.29 2.44 -19.62
N ALA A 65 12.62 3.38 -20.31
CA ALA A 65 12.69 3.49 -21.76
C ALA A 65 14.14 3.72 -22.25
N LYS A 66 14.87 4.65 -21.62
CA LYS A 66 16.29 4.90 -21.94
C LYS A 66 17.22 3.74 -21.63
N LEU A 67 16.91 2.95 -20.60
CA LEU A 67 17.67 1.73 -20.29
C LEU A 67 17.44 0.63 -21.34
N THR A 68 16.27 0.61 -21.97
CA THR A 68 15.94 -0.32 -23.06
C THR A 68 16.59 0.11 -24.38
N ASP A 69 16.42 1.38 -24.75
CA ASP A 69 17.05 2.00 -25.92
C ASP A 69 17.36 3.46 -25.61
N ASN A 70 18.65 3.77 -25.49
CA ASN A 70 19.10 5.12 -25.20
C ASN A 70 19.29 5.98 -26.46
N VAL A 71 19.31 5.37 -27.65
CA VAL A 71 19.45 6.08 -28.92
C VAL A 71 18.09 6.61 -29.37
N PHE A 72 17.06 5.76 -29.32
CA PHE A 72 15.69 6.11 -29.69
C PHE A 72 14.67 5.76 -28.59
N PRO A 73 14.75 6.38 -27.40
CA PRO A 73 13.87 6.06 -26.28
C PRO A 73 12.38 6.32 -26.56
N GLN A 74 12.06 7.18 -27.53
CA GLN A 74 10.69 7.44 -27.98
C GLN A 74 10.06 6.26 -28.73
N ASP A 75 10.87 5.36 -29.31
CA ASP A 75 10.39 4.19 -30.04
C ASP A 75 10.02 3.04 -29.07
N VAL A 76 10.49 3.13 -27.83
CA VAL A 76 10.09 2.21 -26.75
C VAL A 76 8.63 2.50 -26.36
N LYS A 77 7.78 1.47 -26.43
CA LYS A 77 6.36 1.58 -26.08
C LYS A 77 6.17 2.20 -24.69
N ASN A 78 5.41 3.30 -24.65
CA ASN A 78 5.07 3.96 -23.40
C ASN A 78 4.07 3.12 -22.58
N ARG A 79 4.51 2.60 -21.43
CA ARG A 79 3.70 1.82 -20.48
C ARG A 79 3.40 2.56 -19.18
N TYR A 80 3.38 3.90 -19.23
CA TYR A 80 3.22 4.74 -18.04
C TYR A 80 1.91 4.48 -17.29
N ARG A 81 0.78 4.38 -18.01
CA ARG A 81 -0.54 4.15 -17.38
C ARG A 81 -0.60 2.78 -16.71
N GLU A 82 -0.14 1.75 -17.42
CA GLU A 82 -0.05 0.38 -16.93
C GLU A 82 0.86 0.29 -15.70
N PHE A 83 1.99 1.01 -15.72
CA PHE A 83 2.92 1.08 -14.60
C PHE A 83 2.29 1.74 -13.37
N GLN A 84 1.58 2.86 -13.54
CA GLN A 84 0.91 3.54 -12.43
C GLN A 84 -0.14 2.66 -11.76
N LEU A 85 -0.99 2.00 -12.56
CA LEU A 85 -2.01 1.08 -12.04
C LEU A 85 -1.35 -0.09 -11.30
N SER A 86 -0.38 -0.74 -11.95
CA SER A 86 0.36 -1.87 -11.36
C SER A 86 1.03 -1.49 -10.05
N TYR A 87 1.68 -0.32 -10.01
CA TYR A 87 2.32 0.19 -8.80
C TYR A 87 1.33 0.50 -7.69
N ARG A 88 0.16 1.10 -8.02
CA ARG A 88 -0.91 1.38 -7.04
C ARG A 88 -1.35 0.09 -6.35
N ILE A 89 -1.68 -0.95 -7.11
CA ILE A 89 -2.12 -2.23 -6.55
C ILE A 89 -0.98 -2.94 -5.81
N TRP A 90 0.21 -3.01 -6.41
CA TRP A 90 1.37 -3.65 -5.78
C TRP A 90 1.72 -3.00 -4.45
N ARG A 91 1.70 -1.67 -4.36
CA ARG A 91 1.99 -0.93 -3.12
C ARG A 91 0.96 -1.23 -2.04
N PHE A 92 -0.32 -1.31 -2.41
CA PHE A 92 -1.38 -1.69 -1.48
C PHE A 92 -1.20 -3.13 -0.97
N LEU A 93 -0.93 -4.09 -1.85
CA LEU A 93 -0.66 -5.48 -1.45
C LEU A 93 0.59 -5.59 -0.59
N ALA A 94 1.65 -4.83 -0.89
CA ALA A 94 2.85 -4.76 -0.07
C ALA A 94 2.56 -4.21 1.34
N LEU A 95 1.67 -3.21 1.45
CA LEU A 95 1.19 -2.69 2.72
C LEU A 95 0.39 -3.74 3.50
N LYS A 96 -0.59 -4.39 2.86
CA LYS A 96 -1.44 -5.43 3.49
C LYS A 96 -0.63 -6.63 3.96
N ARG A 97 0.41 -7.02 3.21
CA ARG A 97 1.38 -8.03 3.62
C ARG A 97 2.20 -7.56 4.82
N ARG A 98 2.71 -6.32 4.80
CA ARG A 98 3.54 -5.76 5.87
C ARG A 98 2.79 -5.67 7.21
N THR A 99 1.50 -5.37 7.17
CA THR A 99 0.67 -5.24 8.37
C THR A 99 0.23 -6.58 8.93
N GLY A 100 0.42 -7.68 8.20
CA GLY A 100 -0.06 -9.01 8.58
C GLY A 100 -1.56 -9.21 8.36
N GLN A 101 -2.24 -8.24 7.74
CA GLN A 101 -3.70 -8.31 7.55
C GLN A 101 -4.13 -9.48 6.67
N SER A 102 -3.30 -9.87 5.69
CA SER A 102 -3.54 -11.08 4.90
C SER A 102 -3.38 -12.39 5.70
N HIS A 103 -2.87 -12.33 6.93
CA HIS A 103 -2.64 -13.49 7.81
C HIS A 103 -3.51 -13.47 9.07
N GLY A 104 -4.54 -12.61 9.12
CA GLY A 104 -5.48 -12.56 10.25
C GLY A 104 -4.88 -12.01 11.54
N ILE A 105 -3.98 -11.01 11.44
CA ILE A 105 -3.30 -10.42 12.61
C ILE A 105 -4.26 -9.88 13.68
N ASP A 106 -5.47 -9.50 13.30
CA ASP A 106 -6.47 -8.93 14.23
C ASP A 106 -6.88 -9.93 15.32
N ALA A 107 -6.83 -11.24 15.04
CA ALA A 107 -7.07 -12.28 16.05
C ALA A 107 -5.99 -12.31 17.14
N TRP A 108 -4.79 -11.80 16.85
CA TRP A 108 -3.63 -11.80 17.73
C TRP A 108 -3.38 -10.45 18.38
N VAL A 109 -3.92 -9.36 17.80
CA VAL A 109 -3.75 -7.99 18.29
C VAL A 109 -5.12 -7.29 18.38
N PRO A 110 -5.99 -7.71 19.32
CA PRO A 110 -7.38 -7.28 19.38
C PRO A 110 -7.56 -5.81 19.79
N ASN A 111 -6.52 -5.19 20.36
CA ASN A 111 -6.55 -3.78 20.80
C ASN A 111 -6.39 -2.78 19.65
N ARG A 112 -6.28 -3.26 18.40
CA ARG A 112 -6.21 -2.43 17.19
C ARG A 112 -7.55 -2.45 16.47
N ALA A 113 -7.83 -1.38 15.73
CA ALA A 113 -8.97 -1.35 14.82
C ALA A 113 -8.87 -2.51 13.81
N PRO A 114 -9.94 -3.30 13.61
CA PRO A 114 -9.95 -4.38 12.63
C PRO A 114 -9.57 -3.88 11.23
N GLY A 115 -8.76 -4.66 10.53
CA GLY A 115 -8.26 -4.32 9.20
C GLY A 115 -7.25 -3.17 9.16
N SER A 116 -6.75 -2.67 10.31
CA SER A 116 -5.83 -1.53 10.33
C SER A 116 -4.56 -1.79 9.50
N LEU A 117 -4.29 -0.86 8.59
CA LEU A 117 -3.11 -0.77 7.75
C LEU A 117 -2.15 0.35 8.19
N ALA A 118 -2.48 1.07 9.27
CA ALA A 118 -1.67 2.16 9.78
C ALA A 118 -0.34 1.62 10.34
N VAL A 119 0.78 2.25 9.94
CA VAL A 119 2.07 1.96 10.57
C VAL A 119 2.07 2.54 11.96
N ARG A 120 2.23 1.68 12.96
CA ARG A 120 2.34 2.06 14.38
C ARG A 120 3.79 2.32 14.73
N CYS A 121 4.01 3.31 15.59
CA CYS A 121 5.32 3.57 16.17
C CYS A 121 5.57 2.54 17.28
N PRO A 122 6.65 1.74 17.22
CA PRO A 122 6.93 0.73 18.24
C PRO A 122 7.29 1.35 19.61
N ALA A 123 7.72 2.62 19.62
CA ALA A 123 8.04 3.36 20.84
C ALA A 123 6.82 4.03 21.48
N CYS A 124 5.71 4.22 20.74
CA CYS A 124 4.52 4.81 21.32
C CYS A 124 3.84 3.80 22.26
N PRO A 125 3.33 4.25 23.42
CA PRO A 125 2.59 3.39 24.33
C PRO A 125 1.31 2.90 23.65
N GLU A 126 1.10 1.59 23.67
CA GLU A 126 -0.07 0.88 23.17
C GLU A 126 -0.58 -0.03 24.29
N VAL A 127 -1.63 0.44 24.96
CA VAL A 127 -2.24 -0.23 26.11
C VAL A 127 -2.70 -1.64 25.71
N GLY A 128 -2.32 -2.63 26.53
CA GLY A 128 -2.57 -4.04 26.28
C GLY A 128 -1.69 -4.67 25.20
N TYR A 129 -0.70 -3.95 24.67
CA TYR A 129 0.28 -4.50 23.71
C TYR A 129 1.72 -4.41 24.23
N ASN A 130 2.27 -3.20 24.34
CA ASN A 130 3.62 -2.98 24.89
C ASN A 130 3.61 -2.36 26.29
N ILE A 131 2.42 -2.05 26.83
CA ILE A 131 2.24 -1.56 28.20
C ILE A 131 0.89 -2.00 28.77
N SER A 132 0.83 -2.36 30.06
CA SER A 132 -0.43 -2.67 30.73
C SER A 132 -1.04 -1.42 31.38
N GLU A 133 -2.36 -1.42 31.58
CA GLU A 133 -3.03 -0.35 32.33
C GLU A 133 -2.50 -0.22 33.76
N GLU A 134 -2.14 -1.34 34.39
CA GLU A 134 -1.59 -1.36 35.75
C GLU A 134 -0.24 -0.64 35.81
N THR A 135 0.65 -0.92 34.86
CA THR A 135 1.95 -0.22 34.78
C THR A 135 1.77 1.28 34.62
N MET A 136 0.79 1.72 33.83
CA MET A 136 0.49 3.15 33.68
C MET A 136 -0.09 3.78 34.96
N LYS A 137 -1.03 3.09 35.63
CA LYS A 137 -1.68 3.59 36.85
C LYS A 137 -0.71 3.66 38.03
N ASN A 138 0.22 2.71 38.13
CA ASN A 138 1.20 2.63 39.20
C ASN A 138 2.52 3.39 38.91
N ALA A 139 2.63 4.03 37.74
CA ALA A 139 3.83 4.77 37.38
C ALA A 139 4.06 5.95 38.34
N MET A 140 5.29 6.05 38.86
CA MET A 140 5.72 7.25 39.60
C MET A 140 5.65 8.49 38.71
N ASP A 141 5.42 9.67 39.30
CA ASP A 141 5.33 10.93 38.56
C ASP A 141 6.56 11.18 37.67
N SER A 142 7.75 10.81 38.16
CA SER A 142 9.01 10.89 37.40
C SER A 142 9.06 9.99 36.17
N GLU A 143 8.19 8.98 36.05
CA GLU A 143 8.20 7.97 34.99
C GLU A 143 7.02 8.06 34.03
N LYS A 144 5.96 8.81 34.36
CA LYS A 144 4.76 8.98 33.51
C LYS A 144 5.07 9.41 32.08
N HIS A 145 6.14 10.19 31.88
CA HIS A 145 6.61 10.62 30.55
C HIS A 145 6.95 9.44 29.62
N LYS A 146 7.39 8.28 30.16
CA LYS A 146 7.71 7.07 29.39
C LYS A 146 6.47 6.45 28.73
N PHE A 147 5.30 6.72 29.30
CA PHE A 147 4.02 6.10 28.93
C PHE A 147 3.03 7.11 28.37
N THR A 148 3.49 8.33 28.08
CA THR A 148 2.68 9.39 27.49
C THR A 148 2.70 9.31 25.98
N LEU A 149 1.52 9.25 25.36
CA LEU A 149 1.40 9.35 23.90
C LEU A 149 1.46 10.82 23.48
N TYR A 150 2.59 11.22 22.91
CA TYR A 150 2.74 12.55 22.32
C TYR A 150 2.20 12.55 20.89
N LEU A 151 1.01 13.13 20.71
CA LEU A 151 0.44 13.35 19.39
C LEU A 151 0.88 14.73 18.88
N SER A 152 1.83 14.73 17.95
CA SER A 152 2.23 15.94 17.22
C SER A 152 1.58 15.92 15.85
N THR A 153 0.75 16.91 15.56
CA THR A 153 0.22 17.18 14.23
C THR A 153 1.06 18.29 13.59
N ASP A 154 1.94 17.93 12.66
CA ASP A 154 2.66 18.93 11.86
C ASP A 154 1.67 19.60 10.90
N GLY A 155 1.48 20.91 11.01
CA GLY A 155 0.59 21.69 10.15
C GLY A 155 1.10 21.85 8.71
N ASN A 156 2.30 21.35 8.39
CA ASN A 156 2.90 21.46 7.05
C ASN A 156 2.47 20.34 6.07
N PHE A 157 1.37 19.62 6.37
CA PHE A 157 0.76 18.75 5.37
C PHE A 157 -0.08 19.58 4.39
N LYS A 158 0.43 19.77 3.18
CA LYS A 158 -0.44 20.07 2.03
C LYS A 158 -1.24 18.81 1.73
N LEU A 159 -2.36 18.63 2.42
CA LEU A 159 -3.38 17.66 2.03
C LEU A 159 -3.96 18.15 0.70
N GLN A 160 -3.33 17.77 -0.41
CA GLN A 160 -3.93 17.94 -1.72
C GLN A 160 -5.27 17.22 -1.68
N ARG A 161 -6.39 17.91 -1.96
CA ARG A 161 -7.70 17.28 -2.12
C ARG A 161 -7.55 16.12 -3.10
N LYS A 162 -7.55 14.89 -2.58
CA LYS A 162 -7.34 13.67 -3.36
C LYS A 162 -8.64 13.11 -3.89
N ASN A 163 -9.79 13.59 -3.40
CA ASN A 163 -11.07 13.22 -3.96
C ASN A 163 -11.23 13.95 -5.30
N LYS A 164 -11.02 13.22 -6.39
CA LYS A 164 -11.30 13.73 -7.74
C LYS A 164 -12.80 13.54 -7.97
N CYS A 165 -13.52 14.63 -8.20
CA CYS A 165 -14.97 14.56 -8.45
C CYS A 165 -15.31 13.94 -9.82
N ASP A 166 -14.30 13.67 -10.63
CA ASP A 166 -14.37 13.44 -12.06
C ASP A 166 -14.16 11.97 -12.46
N ASP A 167 -13.88 11.07 -11.50
CA ASP A 167 -13.74 9.63 -11.76
C ASP A 167 -14.59 8.80 -10.76
N PRO A 168 -15.82 8.40 -11.11
CA PRO A 168 -16.69 7.62 -10.24
C PRO A 168 -16.14 6.20 -9.96
N ASP A 169 -15.17 5.72 -10.75
CA ASP A 169 -14.54 4.40 -10.58
C ASP A 169 -13.27 4.48 -9.70
N ASP A 170 -12.83 5.67 -9.25
CA ASP A 170 -11.65 5.84 -8.40
C ASP A 170 -11.93 5.47 -6.94
N MET A 171 -11.89 4.17 -6.64
CA MET A 171 -12.09 3.66 -5.29
C MET A 171 -10.80 3.70 -4.44
N ALA A 172 -10.91 4.14 -3.19
CA ALA A 172 -9.84 4.06 -2.21
C ALA A 172 -9.57 2.60 -1.82
N LEU A 173 -8.34 2.11 -2.04
CA LEU A 173 -7.97 0.73 -1.70
C LEU A 173 -7.86 0.49 -0.19
N ASN A 174 -7.68 1.54 0.60
CA ASN A 174 -7.46 1.51 2.04
C ASN A 174 -8.51 2.34 2.78
N ASP A 175 -9.72 2.46 2.24
CA ASP A 175 -10.81 3.25 2.79
C ASP A 175 -11.05 2.92 4.28
N GLY A 176 -10.90 3.90 5.16
CA GLY A 176 -11.03 3.74 6.62
C GLY A 176 -9.97 2.88 7.32
N HIS A 177 -9.11 2.17 6.60
CA HIS A 177 -8.12 1.26 7.17
C HIS A 177 -6.74 1.91 7.37
N GLY A 178 -6.53 3.13 6.86
CA GLY A 178 -5.26 3.85 6.96
C GLY A 178 -5.21 4.86 8.12
N TYR A 179 -4.72 6.06 7.81
CA TYR A 179 -4.71 7.21 8.71
C TYR A 179 -5.94 8.11 8.57
N PHE A 180 -6.81 7.81 7.60
CA PHE A 180 -8.06 8.53 7.35
C PHE A 180 -9.23 7.62 7.74
N VAL A 181 -10.32 8.25 8.19
CA VAL A 181 -11.62 7.60 8.38
C VAL A 181 -12.21 7.14 7.05
N HIS A 182 -13.31 6.38 7.11
CA HIS A 182 -14.05 6.00 5.91
C HIS A 182 -14.49 7.23 5.11
N THR A 183 -14.50 7.09 3.79
CA THR A 183 -14.85 8.16 2.86
C THR A 183 -16.25 8.71 3.15
N GLU A 184 -17.21 7.83 3.47
CA GLU A 184 -18.57 8.23 3.87
C GLU A 184 -18.58 9.13 5.12
N THR A 185 -17.80 8.78 6.15
CA THR A 185 -17.65 9.59 7.37
C THR A 185 -16.98 10.92 7.08
N LEU A 186 -15.99 10.95 6.20
CA LEU A 186 -15.32 12.19 5.82
C LEU A 186 -16.27 13.14 5.09
N ILE A 187 -17.10 12.62 4.17
CA ILE A 187 -18.10 13.41 3.43
C ILE A 187 -19.16 13.98 4.40
N SER A 188 -19.64 13.20 5.38
CA SER A 188 -20.62 13.71 6.34
C SER A 188 -20.05 14.85 7.18
N MET A 189 -18.78 14.77 7.58
CA MET A 189 -18.10 15.83 8.33
C MET A 189 -17.91 17.13 7.52
N GLU A 190 -17.74 17.04 6.20
CA GLU A 190 -17.66 18.22 5.32
C GLU A 190 -19.01 18.91 5.16
N ASN A 191 -20.11 18.15 5.09
CA ASN A 191 -21.46 18.69 4.97
C ASN A 191 -21.97 19.32 6.27
N ASP A 192 -21.52 18.86 7.43
CA ASP A 192 -21.87 19.44 8.75
C ASP A 192 -21.15 20.78 9.03
N GLN A 193 -20.14 21.15 8.22
CA GLN A 193 -19.39 22.41 8.34
C GLN A 193 -19.91 23.54 7.44
N THR A 194 -20.96 23.27 6.64
CA THR A 194 -21.65 24.24 5.76
C THR A 194 -23.05 24.53 6.23
#